data_AF-A0A7S0VB90-F1
#
_entry.id   AF-A0A7S0VB90-F1
#
_cell.length_a   1.000
_cell.length_b   1.000
_cell.length_c   1.000
_cell.angle_alpha   90.00
_cell.angle_beta   90.00
_cell.angle_gamma   90.00
#
_symmetry.space_group_name_H-M   'P 1'
#
loop_
_entity.id
_entity.type
_entity.pdbx_description
1 polymer ?
#
loop_
_entity_poly.entity_id
_entity_poly.type
_entity_poly.pdbx_seq_one_letter_code
_entity_poly.pdbx_strand_id
1 'polypeptide(L)'
;MGRVPVSSRSSLGLRHAAALGAPLAPARQHRARLSKVEHRGLTMSSEGAAEVGVAASTLTVGILKEIKPGELRVSAPASVVGMLTKEGFKVVVERGAGATAQVTDEAYEAAGASLTDRA
;
A
#
# COMPACT_ATOMS: atom_id res chain seq x y z
N MET A 1 -67.27 7.51 34.52
CA MET A 1 -67.72 6.20 35.04
C MET A 1 -67.61 5.20 33.90
N GLY A 2 -67.17 3.95 34.06
CA GLY A 2 -66.74 3.26 35.29
C GLY A 2 -65.62 2.24 35.04
N ARG A 3 -65.32 1.40 36.04
CA ARG A 3 -64.45 0.20 35.94
C ARG A 3 -65.25 -0.92 35.23
N VAL A 4 -64.77 -2.13 34.89
CA VAL A 4 -63.71 -3.07 35.36
C VAL A 4 -63.44 -4.06 34.18
N PRO A 5 -62.68 -5.18 34.25
CA PRO A 5 -61.68 -5.67 35.22
C PRO A 5 -60.24 -5.62 34.60
N VAL A 6 -59.25 -6.54 34.65
CA VAL A 6 -59.02 -7.91 35.20
C VAL A 6 -57.54 -8.13 35.58
N SER A 7 -57.28 -9.29 36.20
CA SER A 7 -56.04 -10.07 36.36
C SER A 7 -54.76 -9.56 35.64
N SER A 8 -53.70 -9.18 36.35
CA SER A 8 -52.82 -10.06 37.14
C SER A 8 -52.08 -11.12 36.31
N ARG A 9 -50.81 -10.85 35.98
CA ARG A 9 -49.87 -11.84 35.44
C ARG A 9 -49.16 -12.56 36.60
N SER A 10 -49.83 -13.56 37.16
CA SER A 10 -49.21 -14.64 37.95
C SER A 10 -48.00 -15.19 37.16
N SER A 11 -46.77 -15.09 37.65
CA SER A 11 -46.15 -15.81 38.78
C SER A 11 -45.73 -17.25 38.43
N LEU A 12 -44.60 -17.67 39.01
CA LEU A 12 -43.77 -18.84 38.64
C LEU A 12 -43.12 -18.69 37.24
N GLY A 13 -41.82 -18.89 37.04
CA GLY A 13 -40.76 -19.27 37.99
C GLY A 13 -40.21 -20.67 37.72
N LEU A 14 -39.65 -20.89 36.52
CA LEU A 14 -38.91 -22.11 36.19
C LEU A 14 -37.42 -21.90 36.44
N ARG A 15 -36.79 -22.81 37.19
CA ARG A 15 -35.38 -22.73 37.58
C ARG A 15 -34.69 -24.10 37.48
N HIS A 16 -34.03 -24.33 36.35
CA HIS A 16 -33.01 -25.35 36.15
C HIS A 16 -31.88 -24.67 35.34
N ALA A 17 -30.66 -24.48 35.81
CA ALA A 17 -29.68 -25.36 36.49
C ALA A 17 -28.80 -26.16 35.51
N ALA A 18 -27.49 -26.08 35.76
CA ALA A 18 -26.40 -26.93 35.26
C ALA A 18 -26.13 -27.04 33.74
N ALA A 19 -25.15 -26.25 33.27
CA ALA A 19 -24.14 -26.64 32.28
C ALA A 19 -22.89 -25.76 32.52
N LEU A 20 -22.02 -26.09 33.48
CA LEU A 20 -20.81 -26.88 33.23
C LEU A 20 -20.08 -26.47 31.93
N GLY A 21 -18.99 -25.71 32.09
CA GLY A 21 -18.19 -25.24 30.96
C GLY A 21 -17.44 -26.39 30.28
N ALA A 22 -17.78 -26.65 29.02
CA ALA A 22 -16.97 -27.50 28.16
C ALA A 22 -15.68 -26.77 27.77
N PRO A 23 -14.49 -27.39 27.87
CA PRO A 23 -13.29 -26.81 27.30
C PRO A 23 -13.43 -26.74 25.78
N LEU A 24 -13.32 -25.54 25.22
CA LEU A 24 -13.19 -25.35 23.77
C LEU A 24 -11.94 -26.10 23.31
N ALA A 25 -12.14 -27.19 22.56
CA ALA A 25 -11.03 -27.92 21.95
C ALA A 25 -10.21 -26.96 21.07
N PRO A 26 -8.86 -27.02 21.11
CA PRO A 26 -8.04 -26.09 20.36
C PRO A 26 -8.37 -26.20 18.87
N ALA A 27 -8.84 -25.10 18.27
CA ALA A 27 -9.22 -25.05 16.87
C ALA A 27 -8.07 -25.62 16.02
N ARG A 28 -8.36 -26.72 15.31
CA ARG A 28 -7.36 -27.59 14.69
C ARG A 28 -6.43 -26.75 13.82
N GLN A 29 -5.18 -26.59 14.25
CA GLN A 29 -4.25 -25.66 13.62
C GLN A 29 -3.82 -26.15 12.23
N HIS A 30 -4.67 -25.92 11.23
CA HIS A 30 -4.24 -25.66 9.86
C HIS A 30 -3.59 -24.27 9.78
N ARG A 31 -2.59 -24.05 10.66
CA ARG A 31 -1.52 -23.10 10.45
C ARG A 31 -0.71 -23.66 9.28
N ALA A 32 -1.22 -23.46 8.08
CA ALA A 32 -0.52 -23.80 6.86
C ALA A 32 0.88 -23.20 6.99
N ARG A 33 1.91 -24.05 6.85
CA ARG A 33 3.24 -23.56 6.56
C ARG A 33 3.16 -22.93 5.17
N LEU A 34 2.80 -21.64 5.13
CA LEU A 34 3.36 -20.73 4.16
C LEU A 34 4.86 -20.85 4.36
N SER A 35 5.50 -21.73 3.58
CA SER A 35 6.94 -21.85 3.52
C SER A 35 7.44 -20.45 3.20
N LYS A 36 8.16 -19.84 4.14
CA LYS A 36 8.78 -18.55 3.90
C LYS A 36 9.63 -18.73 2.66
N VAL A 37 9.23 -18.09 1.56
CA VAL A 37 9.96 -18.19 0.29
C VAL A 37 11.23 -17.39 0.51
N GLU A 38 12.25 -18.08 0.99
CA GLU A 38 13.61 -17.60 1.01
C GLU A 38 13.97 -17.37 -0.45
N HIS A 39 13.97 -16.10 -0.87
CA HIS A 39 14.52 -15.71 -2.16
C HIS A 39 15.95 -16.27 -2.18
N ARG A 40 16.17 -17.30 -2.99
CA ARG A 40 17.44 -18.02 -3.08
C ARG A 40 18.55 -16.98 -3.22
N GLY A 41 19.40 -16.90 -2.19
CA GLY A 41 20.49 -15.96 -2.17
C GLY A 41 21.41 -16.25 -3.35
N LEU A 42 21.33 -15.44 -4.40
CA LEU A 42 22.49 -15.22 -5.24
C LEU A 42 23.49 -14.48 -4.35
N THR A 43 24.35 -15.25 -3.69
CA THR A 43 25.56 -14.73 -3.08
C THR A 43 26.42 -14.18 -4.20
N MET A 44 26.24 -12.91 -4.53
CA MET A 44 27.07 -12.20 -5.50
C MET A 44 28.48 -12.15 -4.91
N SER A 45 29.36 -13.01 -5.43
CA SER A 45 30.78 -13.00 -5.09
C SER A 45 31.33 -11.62 -5.42
N SER A 46 31.71 -10.86 -4.40
CA SER A 46 32.28 -9.52 -4.55
C SER A 46 33.74 -9.60 -5.01
N GLU A 47 33.97 -10.08 -6.23
CA GLU A 47 35.26 -9.91 -6.89
C GLU A 47 35.34 -8.48 -7.42
N GLY A 48 36.32 -7.74 -6.89
CA GLY A 48 36.40 -6.30 -7.06
C GLY A 48 36.84 -5.88 -8.46
N ALA A 49 35.89 -5.62 -9.35
CA ALA A 49 35.95 -4.36 -10.06
C ALA A 49 35.84 -3.23 -9.01
N ALA A 50 36.62 -2.16 -9.15
CA ALA A 50 36.39 -0.97 -8.36
C ALA A 50 35.09 -0.31 -8.86
N GLU A 51 33.98 -0.55 -8.15
CA GLU A 51 32.69 0.10 -8.40
C GLU A 51 32.84 1.62 -8.23
N VAL A 52 33.12 2.32 -9.33
CA VAL A 52 33.14 3.79 -9.38
C VAL A 52 31.69 4.28 -9.40
N GLY A 53 31.01 4.10 -8.26
CA GLY A 53 29.64 4.51 -8.04
C GLY A 53 29.50 6.02 -8.16
N VAL A 54 28.84 6.48 -9.22
CA VAL A 54 28.48 7.88 -9.39
C VAL A 54 27.38 8.23 -8.39
N ALA A 55 27.63 9.24 -7.54
CA ALA A 55 26.67 9.65 -6.51
C ALA A 55 25.35 10.11 -7.15
N ALA A 56 24.22 9.55 -6.69
CA ALA A 56 22.88 9.78 -7.25
C ALA A 56 22.52 11.28 -7.40
N SER A 57 22.99 12.13 -6.47
CA SER A 57 22.78 13.58 -6.48
C SER A 57 23.52 14.34 -7.60
N THR A 58 24.43 13.68 -8.32
CA THR A 58 25.04 14.21 -9.55
C THR A 58 24.25 13.83 -10.81
N LEU A 59 23.39 12.81 -10.72
CA LEU A 59 22.56 12.31 -11.81
C LEU A 59 21.17 12.97 -11.79
N THR A 60 20.54 13.04 -12.95
CA THR A 60 19.19 13.59 -13.14
C THR A 60 18.32 12.59 -13.89
N VAL A 61 17.13 12.30 -13.36
CA VAL A 61 16.13 11.42 -13.96
C VAL A 61 15.01 12.29 -14.54
N GLY A 62 14.76 12.14 -15.84
CA GLY A 62 13.67 12.83 -16.55
C GLY A 62 12.42 11.96 -16.66
N ILE A 63 11.27 12.47 -16.24
CA ILE A 63 9.95 11.88 -16.51
C ILE A 63 9.32 12.69 -17.65
N LEU A 64 9.29 12.10 -18.84
CA LEU A 64 8.84 12.79 -20.05
C LEU A 64 7.36 12.50 -20.35
N LYS A 65 6.76 13.39 -21.14
CA LYS A 65 5.39 13.24 -21.63
C LYS A 65 5.36 12.30 -22.84
N GLU A 66 4.53 11.27 -22.75
CA GLU A 66 4.30 10.34 -23.86
C GLU A 66 3.69 11.07 -25.07
N ILE A 67 4.31 10.90 -26.24
CA ILE A 67 3.92 11.57 -27.49
C ILE A 67 3.09 10.68 -28.44
N LYS A 68 2.94 9.40 -28.10
CA LYS A 68 2.27 8.42 -28.96
C LYS A 68 0.73 8.54 -28.83
N PRO A 69 -0.03 8.68 -29.92
CA PRO A 69 -1.49 8.70 -29.87
C PRO A 69 -2.07 7.46 -29.16
N GLY A 70 -2.93 7.69 -28.17
CA GLY A 70 -3.56 6.64 -27.37
C GLY A 70 -2.69 6.01 -26.28
N GLU A 71 -1.47 6.50 -26.05
CA GLU A 71 -0.68 6.10 -24.88
C GLU A 71 -1.17 6.82 -23.61
N LEU A 72 -1.39 6.06 -22.54
CA LEU A 72 -1.99 6.54 -21.29
C LEU A 72 -1.09 6.27 -20.06
N ARG A 73 0.11 5.75 -20.27
CA ARG A 73 1.12 5.53 -19.23
C ARG A 73 2.00 6.76 -19.05
N VAL A 74 2.80 6.74 -18.00
CA VAL A 74 3.88 7.70 -17.72
C VAL A 74 5.11 6.93 -17.22
N SER A 75 6.32 7.43 -17.47
CA SER A 75 7.57 6.69 -17.22
C SER A 75 7.76 6.28 -15.75
N ALA A 76 7.32 7.14 -14.81
CA ALA A 76 7.20 6.80 -13.39
C ALA A 76 6.09 7.66 -12.76
N PRO A 77 5.18 7.09 -11.93
CA PRO A 77 4.21 7.86 -11.16
C PRO A 77 4.86 8.57 -9.97
N ALA A 78 4.17 9.57 -9.40
CA ALA A 78 4.64 10.36 -8.27
C ALA A 78 5.13 9.54 -7.05
N SER A 79 4.55 8.36 -6.80
CA SER A 79 5.00 7.45 -5.74
C SER A 79 6.42 6.91 -5.95
N VAL A 80 6.81 6.62 -7.19
CA VAL A 80 8.16 6.17 -7.56
C VAL A 80 9.13 7.35 -7.63
N VAL A 81 8.68 8.51 -8.11
CA VAL A 81 9.45 9.76 -8.02
C VAL A 81 9.83 10.06 -6.57
N GLY A 82 8.87 9.96 -5.64
CA GLY A 82 9.11 10.12 -4.20
C GLY A 82 9.95 9.00 -3.55
N MET A 83 10.37 7.98 -4.29
CA MET A 83 11.45 7.06 -3.90
C MET A 83 12.79 7.53 -4.48
N LEU A 84 12.86 7.83 -5.78
CA LEU A 84 14.07 8.32 -6.46
C LEU A 84 14.66 9.58 -5.78
N THR A 85 13.82 10.54 -5.39
CA THR A 85 14.27 11.74 -4.66
C THR A 85 14.85 11.41 -3.28
N LYS A 86 14.41 10.32 -2.62
CA LYS A 86 14.93 9.87 -1.31
C LYS A 86 16.25 9.11 -1.43
N GLU A 87 16.42 8.35 -2.52
CA GLU A 87 17.73 7.78 -2.91
C GLU A 87 18.72 8.86 -3.39
N GLY A 88 18.29 10.13 -3.42
CA GLY A 88 19.14 11.30 -3.67
C GLY A 88 19.25 11.73 -5.13
N PHE A 89 18.50 11.12 -6.05
CA PHE A 89 18.47 11.57 -7.45
C PHE A 89 17.78 12.93 -7.59
N LYS A 90 18.25 13.75 -8.53
CA LYS A 90 17.47 14.90 -9.02
C LYS A 90 16.40 14.37 -9.96
N VAL A 91 15.12 14.67 -9.71
CA VAL A 91 14.03 14.28 -10.62
C VAL A 91 13.42 15.51 -11.26
N VAL A 92 13.29 15.48 -12.58
CA VAL A 92 12.70 16.54 -13.41
C VAL A 92 11.55 15.95 -14.22
N VAL A 93 10.41 16.64 -14.27
CA VAL A 93 9.17 16.14 -14.89
C VAL A 93 8.67 17.14 -15.94
N GLU A 94 8.38 16.67 -17.16
CA GLU A 94 7.75 17.49 -18.20
C GLU A 94 6.29 17.82 -17.83
N ARG A 95 5.88 19.09 -17.94
CA ARG A 95 4.52 19.51 -17.54
C ARG A 95 3.42 18.69 -18.23
N GLY A 96 2.50 18.17 -17.42
CA GLY A 96 1.41 17.30 -17.86
C GLY A 96 1.86 15.91 -18.34
N ALA A 97 3.08 15.44 -18.01
CA ALA A 97 3.52 14.08 -18.33
C ALA A 97 2.64 12.99 -17.69
N GLY A 98 2.11 13.25 -16.48
CA GLY A 98 1.20 12.34 -15.79
C GLY A 98 -0.28 12.50 -16.14
N ALA A 99 -0.66 13.48 -16.96
CA ALA A 99 -2.06 13.90 -17.12
C ALA A 99 -2.97 12.80 -17.69
N THR A 100 -2.47 12.00 -18.64
CA THR A 100 -3.18 10.83 -19.19
C THR A 100 -3.19 9.62 -18.22
N ALA A 101 -2.21 9.56 -17.32
CA ALA A 101 -2.04 8.52 -16.30
C ALA A 101 -2.72 8.86 -14.95
N GLN A 102 -3.54 9.92 -14.91
CA GLN A 102 -4.23 10.42 -13.70
C GLN A 102 -3.29 10.86 -12.56
N VAL A 103 -2.04 11.26 -12.86
CA VAL A 103 -1.10 11.86 -11.90
C VAL A 103 -0.93 13.33 -12.23
N THR A 104 -1.27 14.22 -11.30
CA THR A 104 -1.19 15.68 -11.53
C THR A 104 0.23 16.21 -11.32
N ASP A 105 0.52 17.38 -11.88
CA ASP A 105 1.83 18.02 -11.80
C ASP A 105 2.19 18.37 -10.34
N GLU A 106 1.22 18.80 -9.54
CA GLU A 106 1.39 19.11 -8.10
C GLU A 106 1.73 17.84 -7.28
N ALA A 107 1.28 16.66 -7.73
CA ALA A 107 1.64 15.39 -7.09
C ALA A 107 3.11 15.04 -7.33
N TYR A 108 3.72 15.47 -8.43
CA TYR A 108 5.16 15.34 -8.67
C TYR A 108 5.98 16.35 -7.87
N GLU A 109 5.51 17.60 -7.75
CA GLU A 109 6.14 18.60 -6.87
C GLU A 109 6.09 18.17 -5.40
N ALA A 110 4.95 17.64 -4.93
CA ALA A 110 4.81 17.07 -3.59
C ALA A 110 5.66 15.79 -3.36
N ALA A 111 6.06 15.11 -4.44
CA ALA A 111 7.02 14.01 -4.41
C ALA A 111 8.50 14.47 -4.49
N GLY A 112 8.74 15.79 -4.57
CA GLY A 112 10.06 16.41 -4.55
C GLY A 112 10.76 16.49 -5.91
N ALA A 113 10.02 16.37 -7.02
CA ALA A 113 10.55 16.66 -8.35
C ALA A 113 10.34 18.13 -8.76
N SER A 114 11.18 18.61 -9.68
CA SER A 114 11.00 19.91 -10.33
C SER A 114 10.24 19.76 -11.65
N LEU A 115 9.22 20.59 -11.89
CA LEU A 115 8.57 20.67 -13.19
C LEU A 115 9.42 21.45 -14.20
N THR A 116 9.44 21.00 -15.45
CA THR A 116 10.02 21.71 -16.59
C THR A 116 9.06 21.73 -17.77
N ASP A 117 9.19 22.76 -18.58
CA ASP A 117 8.63 22.80 -19.93
C ASP A 117 9.61 22.16 -20.93
N ARG A 118 9.12 21.82 -22.12
CA ARG A 118 9.90 21.22 -23.21
C ARG A 118 10.60 22.33 -24.02
N ALA A 119 11.87 22.11 -24.34
CA ALA A 119 12.66 22.97 -25.23
C ALA A 119 12.46 22.61 -26.71
#